data_AF-A0A8C3R291-F1
#
_entry.id   AF-A0A8C3R291-F1
#
_cell.length_a   1.000
_cell.length_b   1.000
_cell.length_c   1.000
_cell.angle_alpha   90.00
_cell.angle_beta   90.00
_cell.angle_gamma   90.00
#
_symmetry.space_group_name_H-M   'P 1'
#
loop_
_entity.id
_entity.type
_entity.pdbx_description
1 polymer ?
#
loop_
_entity_poly.entity_id
_entity_poly.type
_entity_poly.pdbx_seq_one_letter_code
_entity_poly.pdbx_strand_id
1 'polypeptide(L)' 'TKTSHVALDGVNQLGGLFLNGRPLPTCKRQRIIALAASGARSSDIARSLKVTLPSDL' A
#
# COMPACT_ATOMS: atom_id res chain seq x y z
N THR A 1 -2.10 25.84 15.41
CA THR A 1 -1.89 24.99 14.21
C THR A 1 -1.62 23.56 14.65
N LYS A 2 -2.66 22.74 14.78
CA LYS A 2 -2.53 21.36 15.31
C LYS A 2 -2.25 20.43 14.13
N THR A 3 -0.98 20.26 13.79
CA THR A 3 -0.53 19.29 12.79
C THR A 3 -0.67 17.91 13.41
N SER A 4 -1.80 17.24 13.16
CA SER A 4 -2.01 15.85 13.56
C SER A 4 -1.05 14.96 12.78
N HIS A 5 0.13 14.70 13.33
CA HIS A 5 1.03 13.65 12.85
C HIS A 5 0.28 12.32 13.06
N VAL A 6 -0.32 11.78 12.01
CA VAL A 6 -0.73 10.37 12.01
C VAL A 6 0.57 9.58 12.06
N ALA A 7 0.94 9.12 13.26
CA ALA A 7 2.11 8.28 13.43
C ALA A 7 1.90 7.00 12.64
N LEU A 8 2.76 6.78 11.65
CA LEU A 8 2.78 5.57 10.84
C LEU A 8 3.32 4.43 11.71
N ASP A 9 2.76 3.23 11.56
CA ASP A 9 3.24 2.05 12.31
C ASP A 9 4.63 1.62 11.85
N GLY A 10 4.97 1.89 10.58
CA GLY A 10 6.31 1.64 10.09
C GLY A 10 6.41 1.59 8.57
N VAL A 11 7.48 0.94 8.13
CA VAL A 11 7.83 0.71 6.72
C VAL A 11 7.88 -0.80 6.47
N ASN A 12 7.23 -1.27 5.42
CA ASN A 12 7.24 -2.68 5.04
C ASN A 12 8.52 -3.07 4.27
N GLN A 13 8.68 -4.36 3.95
CA GLN A 13 9.86 -4.89 3.23
C GLN A 13 10.06 -4.29 1.83
N LEU A 14 9.01 -3.73 1.23
CA LEU A 14 9.05 -3.04 -0.07
C LEU A 14 9.28 -1.52 0.07
N GLY A 15 9.57 -1.03 1.28
CA GLY A 15 9.80 0.38 1.57
C GLY A 15 8.53 1.23 1.63
N GLY A 16 7.36 0.61 1.79
CA GLY A 16 6.07 1.27 1.84
C GLY A 16 5.56 1.55 3.25
N LEU A 17 5.04 2.76 3.46
CA LEU A 17 4.45 3.17 4.73
C LEU A 17 3.08 2.53 4.92
N PHE A 18 2.81 2.05 6.15
CA PHE A 18 1.55 1.41 6.52
C PHE A 18 1.09 1.76 7.94
N LEU A 19 -0.16 1.41 8.21
CA LEU A 19 -0.81 1.47 9.52
C LEU A 19 -1.48 0.13 9.79
N ASN A 20 -1.12 -0.50 10.89
CA ASN A 20 -1.67 -1.78 11.33
C ASN A 20 -3.18 -1.65 11.61
N GLY A 21 -3.95 -2.62 11.12
CA GLY A 21 -5.40 -2.65 11.31
C GLY A 21 -6.16 -1.50 10.62
N ARG A 22 -5.50 -0.70 9.78
CA ARG A 22 -6.14 0.36 8.99
C ARG A 22 -6.19 -0.01 7.52
N PRO A 23 -7.30 0.31 6.84
CA PRO A 23 -7.39 0.08 5.41
C PRO A 23 -6.41 0.97 4.65
N LEU A 24 -5.97 0.48 3.50
CA LEU A 24 -5.11 1.24 2.60
C LEU A 24 -5.82 2.52 2.13
N PRO A 25 -5.10 3.66 1.99
CA PRO A 25 -5.68 4.89 1.47
C PRO A 25 -6.41 4.68 0.14
N THR A 26 -7.54 5.38 -0.06
CA THR A 26 -8.38 5.25 -1.24
C THR A 26 -7.62 5.39 -2.55
N CYS A 27 -6.65 6.31 -2.62
CA CYS A 27 -5.80 6.50 -3.79
C CYS A 27 -5.00 5.24 -4.15
N LYS A 28 -4.41 4.55 -3.17
CA LYS A 28 -3.70 3.28 -3.39
C LYS A 28 -4.66 2.18 -3.83
N ARG A 29 -5.84 2.08 -3.21
CA ARG A 29 -6.87 1.09 -3.61
C ARG A 29 -7.32 1.28 -5.06
N GLN A 30 -7.60 2.53 -5.46
CA GLN A 30 -7.94 2.85 -6.85
C GLN A 30 -6.80 2.51 -7.81
N ARG A 31 -5.55 2.76 -7.42
CA ARG A 31 -4.40 2.43 -8.25
C ARG A 31 -4.19 0.92 -8.41
N ILE A 32 -4.45 0.13 -7.37
CA ILE A 32 -4.46 -1.34 -7.45
C ILE A 32 -5.47 -1.79 -8.51
N ILE A 33 -6.71 -1.29 -8.45
CA ILE A 33 -7.78 -1.64 -9.39
C ILE A 33 -7.37 -1.26 -10.83
N ALA A 34 -6.85 -0.05 -11.02
CA ALA A 34 -6.45 0.44 -12.35
C ALA A 34 -5.33 -0.41 -12.97
N LEU A 35 -4.31 -0.78 -12.19
CA LEU A 35 -3.21 -1.61 -12.70
C LEU A 35 -3.64 -3.06 -12.95
N ALA A 36 -4.50 -3.61 -12.10
CA ALA A 36 -5.07 -4.95 -12.33
C ALA A 36 -5.93 -4.96 -13.61
N ALA A 37 -6.74 -3.92 -13.82
CA ALA A 37 -7.54 -3.77 -15.04
C ALA A 37 -6.68 -3.62 -16.31
N SER A 38 -5.47 -3.08 -16.20
CA SER A 38 -4.50 -3.03 -17.30
C SER A 38 -3.71 -4.33 -17.51
N GLY A 39 -4.03 -5.40 -16.77
CA GLY A 39 -3.36 -6.70 -16.89
C GLY A 39 -2.03 -6.82 -16.14
N ALA A 40 -1.70 -5.88 -15.25
CA ALA A 40 -0.49 -6.00 -14.43
C ALA A 40 -0.62 -7.16 -13.43
N ARG A 41 0.48 -7.91 -13.23
CA ARG A 41 0.52 -8.99 -12.25
C ARG A 41 0.46 -8.45 -10.83
N SER A 42 -0.13 -9.19 -9.91
CA SER A 42 -0.26 -8.82 -8.50
C SER A 42 1.09 -8.47 -7.84
N SER A 43 2.15 -9.23 -8.15
CA SER A 43 3.51 -8.97 -7.68
C SER A 43 4.10 -7.64 -8.18
N ASP A 44 3.81 -7.28 -9.43
CA ASP A 44 4.27 -6.03 -10.04
C ASP A 44 3.51 -4.83 -9.46
N ILE A 45 2.20 -5.00 -9.22
CA ILE A 45 1.38 -4.01 -8.51
C ILE A 45 1.90 -3.79 -7.09
N ALA A 46 2.17 -4.89 -6.38
CA ALA A 46 2.70 -4.86 -5.00
C ALA A 46 4.01 -4.08 -4.91
N ARG A 47 4.95 -4.37 -5.80
CA ARG A 47 6.23 -3.66 -5.89
C ARG A 47 6.07 -2.19 -6.29
N SER A 48 5.21 -1.90 -7.28
CA SER A 48 4.98 -0.54 -7.76
C SER A 48 4.35 0.37 -6.71
N LEU A 49 3.43 -0.18 -5.90
CA LEU A 49 2.72 0.58 -4.87
C LEU A 49 3.33 0.43 -3.48
N LYS A 50 4.39 -0.37 -3.35
CA LYS A 50 5.07 -0.72 -2.10
C LYS A 50 4.08 -1.26 -1.06
N VAL A 51 3.28 -2.24 -1.44
CA VAL A 51 2.30 -2.91 -0.57
C VAL A 51 2.65 -4.39 -0.46
N THR A 52 2.62 -4.93 0.75
CA THR A 52 2.91 -6.33 1.04
C THR A 52 1.77 -7.23 0.56
N LEU A 53 2.07 -8.35 -0.09
CA LEU A 53 1.07 -9.37 -0.41
C LEU A 53 0.90 -10.36 0.75
N PRO A 54 -0.21 -11.12 0.81
CA PRO A 54 -0.39 -12.15 1.82
C PRO A 54 0.71 -13.23 1.81
N SER A 55 1.36 -13.44 0.66
CA SER A 55 2.48 -14.37 0.49
C SER A 55 3.80 -13.88 1.07
N ASP A 56 3.90 -12.61 1.46
CA ASP A 56 5.12 -12.00 2.01
C ASP A 56 5.11 -11.98 3.57
N LEU A 57 4.10 -12.59 4.21
CA LEU A 57 3.91 -12.65 5.66
C LEU A 57 4.21 -14.04 6.22
#